data_AF-A0A9E5YXZ4-F1
#
_entry.id   AF-A0A9E5YXZ4-F1
#
_cell.length_a   1.000
_cell.length_b   1.000
_cell.length_c   1.000
_cell.angle_alpha   90.00
_cell.angle_beta   90.00
_cell.angle_gamma   90.00
#
_symmetry.space_group_name_H-M   'P 1'
#
loop_
_entity.id
_entity.type
_entity.pdbx_description
1 polymer ?
#
loop_
_entity_poly.entity_id
_entity_poly.type
_entity_poly.pdbx_seq_one_letter_code
_entity_poly.pdbx_strand_id
1 'polypeptide(L)'
;MSSSSDMMMDNHMMPEMNADRGRNLFVEKGCVACHAINGVGGHDAMALDAHTMRPMMNPFDFAAKMWAMAPVMIAAQEEAFGEQVLFSGDELADIIAFVHNDEVQHHFTDSDLTPLALEMMHHEHGTGETPMDAHGEDIGHMHGNTDSHGDTGHEEDGHTN
;
A
#
# COMPACT_ATOMS: atom_id res chain seq x y z
N MET A 1 -14.62 -41.13 30.91
CA MET A 1 -15.21 -40.15 29.98
C MET A 1 -14.21 -39.04 29.76
N SER A 2 -13.49 -39.09 28.65
CA SER A 2 -13.12 -37.95 27.79
C SER A 2 -12.21 -38.54 26.72
N SER A 3 -12.70 -38.63 25.48
CA SER A 3 -11.94 -39.15 24.35
C SER A 3 -11.15 -37.98 23.75
N SER A 4 -9.82 -38.06 23.77
CA SER A 4 -8.92 -37.06 23.15
C SER A 4 -8.92 -37.09 21.61
N SER A 5 -10.06 -37.38 20.98
CA SER A 5 -10.18 -37.49 19.51
C SER A 5 -10.90 -36.30 18.86
N ASP A 6 -11.15 -35.22 19.60
CA ASP A 6 -11.79 -34.00 19.08
C ASP A 6 -10.79 -32.88 18.73
N MET A 7 -9.53 -33.24 18.47
CA MET A 7 -8.74 -32.45 17.50
C MET A 7 -9.29 -32.79 16.12
N MET A 8 -10.50 -32.29 15.84
CA MET A 8 -11.00 -32.15 14.49
C MET A 8 -9.88 -31.43 13.74
N MET A 9 -9.26 -32.10 12.78
CA MET A 9 -8.52 -31.42 11.75
C MET A 9 -9.53 -30.57 11.01
N ASP A 10 -9.67 -29.34 11.47
CA ASP A 10 -10.36 -28.28 10.79
C ASP A 10 -9.81 -28.23 9.36
N ASN A 11 -10.67 -28.51 8.39
CA ASN A 11 -10.39 -28.34 6.96
C ASN A 11 -10.22 -26.84 6.58
N HIS A 12 -9.81 -26.00 7.54
CA HIS A 12 -9.66 -24.54 7.51
C HIS A 12 -8.19 -24.11 7.34
N MET A 13 -7.33 -24.98 6.80
CA MET A 13 -5.92 -24.61 6.62
C MET A 13 -5.72 -23.47 5.59
N MET A 14 -6.75 -23.12 4.83
CA MET A 14 -6.81 -21.93 3.98
C MET A 14 -8.19 -21.25 4.09
N PRO A 15 -8.25 -19.91 4.22
CA PRO A 15 -9.51 -19.16 4.28
C PRO A 15 -10.31 -19.25 2.97
N GLU A 16 -11.64 -19.20 3.07
CA GLU A 16 -12.53 -19.17 1.91
C GLU A 16 -12.54 -17.77 1.30
N MET A 17 -11.97 -17.64 0.10
CA MET A 17 -11.88 -16.37 -0.65
C MET A 17 -13.20 -16.01 -1.33
N ASN A 18 -13.76 -14.84 -1.03
CA ASN A 18 -14.99 -14.31 -1.62
C ASN A 18 -14.83 -12.86 -2.10
N ALA A 19 -14.90 -12.68 -3.42
CA ALA A 19 -14.70 -11.37 -4.04
C ALA A 19 -15.84 -10.37 -3.75
N ASP A 20 -17.09 -10.80 -3.57
CA ASP A 20 -18.19 -9.89 -3.21
C ASP A 20 -18.03 -9.35 -1.78
N ARG A 21 -17.61 -10.19 -0.84
CA ARG A 21 -17.24 -9.73 0.51
C ARG A 21 -16.02 -8.81 0.45
N GLY A 22 -15.04 -9.16 -0.38
CA GLY A 22 -13.86 -8.35 -0.62
C GLY A 22 -14.16 -6.96 -1.17
N ARG A 23 -15.16 -6.84 -2.07
CA ARG A 23 -15.65 -5.54 -2.58
C ARG A 23 -16.11 -4.63 -1.45
N ASN A 24 -16.92 -5.17 -0.53
CA ASN A 24 -17.41 -4.40 0.61
C ASN A 24 -16.25 -4.03 1.56
N LEU A 25 -15.39 -5.00 1.89
CA LEU A 25 -14.24 -4.77 2.76
C LEU A 25 -13.25 -3.75 2.20
N PHE A 26 -13.07 -3.69 0.87
CA PHE A 26 -12.23 -2.70 0.22
C PHE A 26 -12.68 -1.25 0.50
N VAL A 27 -13.99 -1.05 0.61
CA VAL A 27 -14.58 0.25 0.98
C VAL A 27 -14.56 0.46 2.49
N GLU A 28 -15.02 -0.53 3.26
CA GLU A 28 -15.17 -0.44 4.72
C GLU A 28 -13.83 -0.29 5.45
N LYS A 29 -12.77 -0.93 4.95
CA LYS A 29 -11.40 -0.82 5.49
C LYS A 29 -10.67 0.44 5.02
N GLY A 30 -11.30 1.25 4.16
CA GLY A 30 -10.71 2.50 3.66
C GLY A 30 -9.70 2.33 2.53
N CYS A 31 -9.55 1.15 1.93
CA CYS A 31 -8.60 0.95 0.83
C CYS A 31 -8.93 1.84 -0.39
N VAL A 32 -10.23 2.01 -0.66
CA VAL A 32 -10.75 2.87 -1.74
C VAL A 32 -10.37 4.34 -1.59
N ALA A 33 -9.98 4.78 -0.38
CA ALA A 33 -9.61 6.16 -0.14
C ALA A 33 -8.34 6.58 -0.90
N CYS A 34 -7.42 5.63 -1.13
CA CYS A 34 -6.15 5.88 -1.83
C CYS A 34 -6.02 5.07 -3.13
N HIS A 35 -6.64 3.89 -3.22
CA HIS A 35 -6.53 2.99 -4.36
C HIS A 35 -7.82 3.00 -5.20
N ALA A 36 -7.69 3.34 -6.48
CA ALA A 36 -8.80 3.24 -7.42
C ALA A 36 -9.01 1.81 -7.96
N ILE A 37 -10.26 1.52 -8.33
CA ILE A 37 -10.68 0.36 -9.12
C ILE A 37 -11.50 0.87 -10.32
N ASN A 38 -11.03 0.63 -11.54
CA ASN A 38 -11.64 1.09 -12.79
C ASN A 38 -11.95 2.60 -12.79
N GLY A 39 -11.10 3.40 -12.13
CA GLY A 39 -11.27 4.84 -12.00
C GLY A 39 -12.17 5.30 -10.84
N VAL A 40 -12.73 4.38 -10.04
CA VAL A 40 -13.53 4.69 -8.84
C VAL A 40 -12.66 4.61 -7.60
N GLY A 41 -12.62 5.67 -6.80
CA GLY A 41 -11.81 5.79 -5.58
C GLY A 41 -10.71 6.85 -5.68
N GLY A 42 -9.79 6.82 -4.72
CA GLY A 42 -8.65 7.74 -4.67
C GLY A 42 -7.53 7.43 -5.66
N HIS A 43 -6.62 8.38 -5.83
CA HIS A 43 -5.50 8.30 -6.77
C HIS A 43 -4.13 8.53 -6.14
N ASP A 44 -4.07 8.54 -4.81
CA ASP A 44 -2.82 8.74 -4.06
C ASP A 44 -1.91 7.50 -4.10
N ALA A 45 -2.50 6.33 -4.40
CA ALA A 45 -1.78 5.08 -4.61
C ALA A 45 -2.12 4.46 -5.97
N MET A 46 -1.39 3.41 -6.35
CA MET A 46 -1.63 2.73 -7.63
C MET A 46 -3.05 2.17 -7.70
N ALA A 47 -3.66 2.25 -8.89
CA ALA A 47 -4.91 1.56 -9.16
C ALA A 47 -4.72 0.04 -9.04
N LEU A 48 -5.77 -0.65 -8.60
CA LEU A 48 -5.79 -2.08 -8.34
C LEU A 48 -6.71 -2.83 -9.33
N ASP A 49 -6.67 -2.37 -10.57
CA ASP A 49 -7.48 -2.89 -11.68
C ASP A 49 -7.04 -4.30 -12.09
N ALA A 50 -7.90 -5.29 -11.87
CA ALA A 50 -7.62 -6.70 -12.11
C ALA A 50 -7.25 -6.98 -13.58
N HIS A 51 -7.90 -6.30 -14.54
CA HIS A 51 -7.59 -6.46 -15.97
C HIS A 51 -6.17 -6.02 -16.37
N THR A 52 -5.47 -5.25 -15.51
CA THR A 52 -4.08 -4.82 -15.73
C THR A 52 -3.07 -5.74 -15.04
N MET A 53 -3.53 -6.62 -14.15
CA MET A 53 -2.69 -7.53 -13.38
C MET A 53 -2.37 -8.82 -14.14
N ARG A 54 -1.41 -9.59 -13.61
CA ARG A 54 -1.10 -10.90 -14.20
C ARG A 54 -2.32 -11.83 -14.11
N PRO A 55 -2.62 -12.65 -15.13
CA PRO A 55 -3.84 -13.46 -15.20
C PRO A 55 -4.03 -14.48 -14.06
N MET A 56 -2.96 -14.84 -13.34
CA MET A 56 -3.04 -15.73 -12.19
C MET A 56 -2.74 -14.98 -10.90
N MET A 57 -3.73 -14.99 -10.01
CA MET A 57 -3.62 -14.50 -8.63
C MET A 57 -2.65 -15.40 -7.84
N ASN A 58 -1.57 -14.81 -7.34
CA ASN A 58 -0.77 -15.41 -6.30
C ASN A 58 -1.01 -14.63 -5.00
N PRO A 59 -1.83 -15.14 -4.07
CA PRO A 59 -2.17 -14.43 -2.84
C PRO A 59 -0.93 -14.15 -1.97
N PHE A 60 0.11 -14.99 -2.04
CA PHE A 60 1.36 -14.78 -1.32
C PHE A 60 2.19 -13.65 -1.92
N ASP A 61 2.21 -13.48 -3.25
CA ASP A 61 2.89 -12.35 -3.90
C ASP A 61 2.21 -11.03 -3.52
N PHE A 62 0.87 -11.02 -3.44
CA PHE A 62 0.12 -9.85 -3.00
C PHE A 62 0.47 -9.48 -1.56
N ALA A 63 0.40 -10.45 -0.64
CA ALA A 63 0.77 -10.23 0.76
C ALA A 63 2.22 -9.77 0.92
N ALA A 64 3.16 -10.34 0.17
CA ALA A 64 4.57 -9.92 0.19
C ALA A 64 4.77 -8.48 -0.31
N LYS A 65 4.05 -8.07 -1.36
CA LYS A 65 4.08 -6.68 -1.85
C LYS A 65 3.47 -5.71 -0.85
N MET A 66 2.33 -6.05 -0.25
CA MET A 66 1.75 -5.25 0.84
C MET A 66 2.73 -5.11 2.00
N TRP A 67 3.38 -6.21 2.41
CA TRP A 67 4.38 -6.19 3.48
C TRP A 67 5.56 -5.27 3.16
N ALA A 68 6.08 -5.33 1.93
CA ALA A 68 7.15 -4.46 1.48
C ALA A 68 6.76 -2.97 1.47
N MET A 69 5.49 -2.66 1.19
CA MET A 69 4.96 -1.30 1.21
C MET A 69 4.35 -0.87 2.54
N ALA A 70 4.32 -1.74 3.55
CA ALA A 70 3.64 -1.49 4.81
C ALA A 70 4.09 -0.18 5.49
N PRO A 71 5.39 0.20 5.56
CA PRO A 71 5.79 1.45 6.20
C PRO A 71 5.17 2.69 5.54
N VAL A 72 5.05 2.69 4.21
CA VAL A 72 4.46 3.80 3.44
C VAL A 72 2.94 3.84 3.65
N MET A 73 2.28 2.68 3.56
CA MET A 73 0.84 2.60 3.79
C MET A 73 0.46 2.99 5.22
N ILE A 74 1.23 2.56 6.22
CA ILE A 74 0.97 2.91 7.63
C ILE A 74 1.12 4.42 7.84
N ALA A 75 2.18 5.05 7.32
CA ALA A 75 2.33 6.51 7.45
C ALA A 75 1.16 7.28 6.82
N ALA A 76 0.72 6.87 5.61
CA ALA A 76 -0.42 7.47 4.95
C ALA A 76 -1.75 7.21 5.70
N GLN A 77 -1.93 6.02 6.28
CA GLN A 77 -3.11 5.69 7.09
C GLN A 77 -3.16 6.48 8.41
N GLU A 78 -2.01 6.67 9.08
CA GLU A 78 -1.93 7.52 10.27
C GLU A 78 -2.22 8.99 9.93
N GLU A 79 -1.78 9.49 8.77
CA GLU A 79 -2.10 10.84 8.32
C GLU A 79 -3.58 11.00 7.94
N ALA A 80 -4.13 10.06 7.18
CA ALA A 80 -5.49 10.16 6.66
C ALA A 80 -6.57 9.77 7.69
N PHE A 81 -6.29 8.75 8.52
CA PHE A 81 -7.27 8.12 9.42
C PHE A 81 -6.89 8.21 10.90
N GLY A 82 -5.63 8.56 11.22
CA GLY A 82 -5.14 8.59 12.60
C GLY A 82 -4.86 7.21 13.20
N GLU A 83 -4.97 6.14 12.40
CA GLU A 83 -4.68 4.78 12.83
C GLU A 83 -4.34 3.86 11.64
N GLN A 84 -3.50 2.86 11.89
CA GLN A 84 -3.25 1.76 10.97
C GLN A 84 -4.49 0.86 10.78
N VAL A 85 -4.74 0.44 9.54
CA VAL A 85 -5.76 -0.57 9.23
C VAL A 85 -5.28 -1.97 9.61
N LEU A 86 -6.09 -2.69 10.39
CA LEU A 86 -5.86 -4.08 10.77
C LEU A 86 -6.80 -5.05 10.04
N PHE A 87 -6.29 -6.25 9.76
CA PHE A 87 -7.00 -7.31 9.04
C PHE A 87 -6.96 -8.64 9.79
N SER A 88 -8.08 -9.36 9.76
CA SER A 88 -8.07 -10.80 9.99
C SER A 88 -7.57 -11.55 8.75
N GLY A 89 -7.26 -12.84 8.91
CA GLY A 89 -6.88 -13.70 7.78
C GLY A 89 -7.99 -13.83 6.73
N ASP A 90 -9.25 -13.92 7.16
CA ASP A 90 -10.40 -14.04 6.26
C ASP A 90 -10.67 -12.73 5.51
N GLU A 91 -10.58 -11.58 6.20
CA GLU A 91 -10.75 -10.27 5.57
C GLU A 91 -9.69 -10.03 4.49
N LEU A 92 -8.43 -10.35 4.79
CA LEU A 92 -7.36 -10.22 3.81
C LEU A 92 -7.56 -11.16 2.61
N ALA A 93 -8.01 -12.40 2.86
CA ALA A 93 -8.29 -13.36 1.80
C ALA A 93 -9.39 -12.87 0.84
N ASP A 94 -10.45 -12.27 1.38
CA ASP A 94 -11.54 -11.69 0.60
C ASP A 94 -11.10 -10.48 -0.21
N ILE A 95 -10.34 -9.57 0.40
CA ILE A 95 -9.79 -8.41 -0.30
C ILE A 95 -8.89 -8.85 -1.46
N ILE A 96 -8.02 -9.84 -1.24
CA ILE A 96 -7.17 -10.40 -2.30
C ILE A 96 -8.03 -10.98 -3.43
N ALA A 97 -9.12 -11.68 -3.07
CA ALA A 97 -10.05 -12.25 -4.03
C ALA A 97 -10.68 -11.15 -4.90
N PHE A 98 -11.12 -10.05 -4.30
CA PHE A 98 -11.72 -8.92 -5.00
C PHE A 98 -10.72 -8.19 -5.90
N VAL A 99 -9.51 -7.88 -5.40
CA VAL A 99 -8.48 -7.15 -6.15
C VAL A 99 -8.02 -7.91 -7.41
N HIS A 100 -8.20 -9.23 -7.46
CA HIS A 100 -7.87 -10.04 -8.64
C HIS A 100 -9.10 -10.54 -9.40
N ASN A 101 -10.32 -10.09 -9.06
CA ASN A 101 -11.54 -10.53 -9.73
C ASN A 101 -12.09 -9.44 -10.64
N ASP A 102 -11.74 -9.53 -11.92
CA ASP A 102 -12.16 -8.61 -12.96
C ASP A 102 -13.69 -8.55 -13.15
N GLU A 103 -14.38 -9.68 -13.02
CA GLU A 103 -15.85 -9.73 -13.13
C GLU A 103 -16.55 -8.96 -12.02
N VAL A 104 -16.07 -9.08 -10.78
CA VAL A 104 -16.63 -8.33 -9.64
C VAL A 104 -16.23 -6.86 -9.72
N GLN A 105 -15.00 -6.54 -10.15
CA GLN A 105 -14.57 -5.15 -10.32
C GLN A 105 -15.33 -4.40 -11.43
N HIS A 106 -15.80 -5.09 -12.48
CA HIS A 106 -16.67 -4.47 -13.49
C HIS A 106 -17.99 -3.94 -12.93
N HIS A 107 -18.43 -4.46 -11.77
CA HIS A 107 -19.62 -4.01 -11.08
C HIS A 107 -19.32 -2.96 -9.99
N PHE A 108 -18.04 -2.64 -9.74
CA PHE A 108 -17.65 -1.63 -8.76
C PHE A 108 -17.79 -0.22 -9.35
N THR A 109 -18.59 0.61 -8.69
CA THR A 109 -19.01 1.93 -9.17
C THR A 109 -19.04 2.94 -8.01
N ASP A 110 -19.27 4.22 -8.30
CA ASP A 110 -19.47 5.24 -7.25
C ASP A 110 -20.62 4.89 -6.28
N SER A 111 -21.56 4.03 -6.68
CA SER A 111 -22.66 3.58 -5.81
C SER A 111 -22.23 2.62 -4.69
N ASP A 112 -21.05 2.01 -4.81
CA ASP A 112 -20.45 1.17 -3.76
C ASP A 112 -19.77 2.02 -2.66
N LEU A 113 -19.56 3.31 -2.89
CA LEU A 113 -18.89 4.20 -1.94
C LEU A 113 -19.82 4.59 -0.79
N THR A 114 -19.31 4.46 0.44
CA THR A 114 -20.01 4.94 1.63
C THR A 114 -19.72 6.42 1.88
N PRO A 115 -20.58 7.14 2.62
CA PRO A 115 -20.29 8.52 3.03
C PRO A 115 -18.96 8.66 3.78
N LEU A 116 -18.61 7.66 4.60
CA LEU A 116 -17.33 7.62 5.30
C LEU A 116 -16.16 7.47 4.31
N ALA A 117 -16.26 6.59 3.32
CA ALA A 117 -15.24 6.44 2.30
C ALA A 117 -15.05 7.72 1.45
N LEU A 118 -16.13 8.45 1.17
CA LEU A 118 -16.08 9.74 0.49
C LEU A 118 -15.35 10.80 1.32
N GLU A 119 -15.65 10.87 2.62
CA GLU A 119 -14.94 11.75 3.56
C GLU A 119 -13.45 11.40 3.62
N MET A 120 -13.13 10.11 3.69
CA MET A 120 -11.77 9.57 3.67
C MET A 120 -11.03 9.86 2.36
N MET A 121 -11.67 10.18 1.24
CA MET A 121 -10.98 10.55 -0.01
C MET A 121 -10.62 12.04 -0.10
N HIS A 122 -11.24 12.88 0.74
CA HIS A 122 -11.14 14.34 0.63
C HIS A 122 -10.14 14.94 1.63
N HIS A 123 -9.24 14.14 2.21
CA HIS A 123 -8.21 14.65 3.09
C HIS A 123 -7.18 15.45 2.29
N GLU A 124 -6.92 16.69 2.71
CA GLU A 124 -5.89 17.52 2.07
C GLU A 124 -4.51 17.01 2.51
N HIS A 125 -3.78 16.37 1.59
CA HIS A 125 -2.34 16.18 1.73
C HIS A 125 -1.70 17.57 1.78
N GLY A 126 -1.26 17.99 2.97
CA GLY A 126 -0.74 19.34 3.19
C GLY A 126 0.31 19.70 2.15
N THR A 127 0.09 20.79 1.39
CA THR A 127 1.10 21.28 0.46
C THR A 127 2.30 21.82 1.22
N GLY A 128 3.36 21.01 1.36
CA GLY A 128 4.72 21.46 1.65
C GLY A 128 5.14 21.45 3.11
N GLU A 129 5.82 20.38 3.52
CA GLU A 129 7.14 20.38 4.17
C GLU A 129 7.47 18.94 4.54
N THR A 130 8.45 18.33 3.86
CA THR A 130 8.97 17.01 4.22
C THR A 130 9.54 17.04 5.64
N PRO A 131 9.04 16.24 6.60
CA PRO A 131 9.74 16.00 7.86
C PRO A 131 10.84 14.95 7.60
N MET A 132 11.85 15.33 6.82
CA MET A 132 13.11 14.58 6.76
C MET A 132 13.94 14.93 8.00
N ASP A 133 13.49 14.54 9.18
CA ASP A 133 14.31 14.58 10.42
C ASP A 133 13.61 13.83 11.57
N ALA A 134 13.45 12.50 11.44
CA ALA A 134 13.23 11.62 12.60
C ALA A 134 13.46 10.13 12.28
N HIS A 135 14.55 9.77 11.61
CA HIS A 135 15.08 8.40 11.71
C HIS A 135 16.51 8.47 12.22
N GLY A 136 16.64 8.06 13.50
CA GLY A 136 17.86 8.15 14.27
C GLY A 136 19.00 7.27 13.76
N GLU A 137 20.19 7.79 14.08
CA GLU A 137 21.45 7.07 14.32
C GLU A 137 22.05 6.28 13.16
N ASP A 138 22.86 7.02 12.40
CA ASP A 138 24.14 6.65 11.77
C ASP A 138 24.66 5.24 12.13
N ILE A 139 24.29 4.25 11.32
CA ILE A 139 25.07 3.03 11.17
C ILE A 139 26.18 3.29 10.16
N GLY A 140 27.32 3.71 10.67
CA GLY A 140 28.49 4.09 9.92
C GLY A 140 28.89 3.07 8.85
N HIS A 141 28.74 3.48 7.59
CA HIS A 141 29.44 2.86 6.48
C HIS A 141 30.76 3.60 6.25
N MET A 142 31.86 2.94 6.62
CA MET A 142 33.22 3.41 6.35
C MET A 142 33.43 3.58 4.84
N HIS A 143 33.38 4.81 4.36
CA HIS A 143 33.98 5.19 3.08
C HIS A 143 35.37 5.74 3.36
N GLY A 144 36.37 4.99 2.89
CA GLY A 144 37.77 5.30 3.02
C GLY A 144 38.09 6.68 2.46
N ASN A 145 38.84 7.42 3.28
CA ASN A 145 39.46 8.69 2.95
C ASN A 145 40.38 8.56 1.73
N THR A 146 40.15 9.37 0.71
CA THR A 146 41.24 10.06 0.00
C THR A 146 40.86 11.51 -0.26
N ASP A 147 41.37 12.37 0.60
CA ASP A 147 41.50 13.81 0.47
C ASP A 147 42.02 14.25 -0.91
N SER A 148 41.43 15.29 -1.49
CA SER A 148 42.17 16.48 -1.95
C SER A 148 41.22 17.56 -2.50
N HIS A 149 40.91 18.56 -1.67
CA HIS A 149 40.64 19.92 -2.14
C HIS A 149 41.97 20.66 -2.29
N GLY A 150 42.12 21.39 -3.38
CA GLY A 150 43.26 22.28 -3.63
C GLY A 150 42.84 23.43 -4.53
N ASP A 151 42.50 24.53 -3.87
CA ASP A 151 42.25 25.89 -4.36
C ASP A 151 43.36 26.44 -5.29
N THR A 152 42.98 27.32 -6.23
CA THR A 152 43.54 28.69 -6.43
C THR A 152 43.16 29.21 -7.82
N GLY A 153 42.50 30.36 -7.87
CA GLY A 153 42.21 31.08 -9.11
C GLY A 153 43.40 31.89 -9.63
N HIS A 154 43.30 32.39 -10.87
CA HIS A 154 43.67 33.76 -11.26
C HIS A 154 43.20 34.10 -12.68
N GLU A 155 43.19 35.40 -12.94
CA GLU A 155 42.64 36.24 -14.00
C GLU A 155 43.17 36.06 -15.43
N GLU A 156 42.31 36.53 -16.36
CA GLU A 156 42.57 37.13 -17.70
C GLU A 156 43.33 36.24 -18.70
N ASP A 157 43.19 36.30 -20.03
CA ASP A 157 42.96 37.35 -21.02
C ASP A 157 42.60 36.69 -22.38
N GLY A 158 41.93 37.44 -23.25
CA GLY A 158 41.42 36.92 -24.53
C GLY A 158 42.49 36.59 -25.56
N HIS A 159 42.12 35.81 -26.58
CA HIS A 159 42.52 36.04 -27.98
C HIS A 159 41.61 35.27 -28.95
N THR A 160 41.30 35.97 -30.02
CA THR A 160 40.63 35.59 -31.26
C THR A 160 41.27 34.40 -31.98
N ASN A 161 40.47 33.53 -32.59
CA ASN A 161 40.27 33.43 -34.05
C ASN A 161 39.25 32.33 -34.38
#